data_AF-A0A1D2SJ97-F1
#
_entry.id   AF-A0A1D2SJ97-F1
#
_cell.length_a   1.000
_cell.length_b   1.000
_cell.length_c   1.000
_cell.angle_alpha   90.00
_cell.angle_beta   90.00
_cell.angle_gamma   90.00
#
_symmetry.space_group_name_H-M   'P 1'
#
loop_
_entity.id
_entity.type
_entity.pdbx_description
1 polymer ?
#
loop_
_entity_poly.entity_id
_entity_poly.type
_entity_poly.pdbx_seq_one_letter_code
_entity_poly.pdbx_strand_id
1 'polypeptide(L)'
;MALLAGLGTGHLDETDARASAGWGAEAVSALADSASKVSPIPLANACGLGASSCFKCHNGTRAKAPDMDAKKSPWHAQHSKVNNSCAGCHKGNPRIMKEDIAHSKMVARPRDDSAGSCAGCHASDLSKVQGAYAATAGAK
;
A
#
# COMPACT_ATOMS: atom_id res chain seq x y z
N MET A 1 -11.13 46.51 -9.91
CA MET A 1 -11.75 45.20 -9.61
C MET A 1 -11.89 44.42 -10.91
N ALA A 2 -11.52 43.15 -11.07
CA ALA A 2 -11.10 42.14 -10.10
C ALA A 2 -10.17 41.12 -10.81
N LEU A 3 -9.47 40.35 -9.97
CA LEU A 3 -8.29 39.53 -10.26
C LEU A 3 -8.53 38.33 -11.18
N LEU A 4 -7.54 38.04 -12.02
CA LEU A 4 -7.32 36.74 -12.66
C LEU A 4 -6.87 35.74 -11.59
N ALA A 5 -7.66 34.69 -11.35
CA ALA A 5 -7.27 33.54 -10.54
C ALA A 5 -7.57 32.26 -11.31
N GLY A 6 -6.57 31.39 -11.48
CA GLY A 6 -6.79 30.05 -12.02
C GLY A 6 -5.60 29.43 -12.77
N LEU A 7 -4.42 29.38 -12.16
CA LEU A 7 -3.32 28.53 -12.62
C LEU A 7 -2.74 27.80 -11.41
N GLY A 8 -3.21 26.58 -11.16
CA GLY A 8 -2.67 25.74 -10.11
C GLY A 8 -3.50 24.48 -9.97
N THR A 9 -3.05 23.40 -10.60
CA THR A 9 -3.16 21.98 -10.16
C THR A 9 -2.95 20.99 -11.32
N GLY A 10 -3.15 21.36 -12.58
CA GLY A 10 -3.10 20.40 -13.70
C GLY A 10 -1.71 19.95 -14.18
N HIS A 11 -0.64 20.71 -13.89
CA HIS A 11 0.67 20.41 -14.47
C HIS A 11 1.46 19.32 -13.72
N LEU A 12 1.19 19.12 -12.42
CA LEU A 12 1.95 18.17 -11.60
C LEU A 12 1.55 16.70 -11.89
N ASP A 13 0.27 16.46 -12.16
CA ASP A 13 -0.29 15.13 -12.44
C ASP A 13 0.21 14.56 -13.79
N GLU A 14 0.29 15.42 -14.82
CA GLU A 14 0.73 15.02 -16.15
C GLU A 14 2.25 14.84 -16.28
N THR A 15 3.05 15.47 -15.40
CA THR A 15 4.49 15.27 -15.33
C THR A 15 4.87 13.96 -14.66
N ASP A 16 4.17 13.55 -13.61
CA ASP A 16 4.44 12.28 -12.90
C ASP A 16 4.07 11.06 -13.77
N ALA A 17 2.96 11.15 -14.51
CA ALA A 17 2.54 10.11 -15.45
C ALA A 17 3.52 9.96 -16.64
N ARG A 18 4.11 11.06 -17.11
CA ARG A 18 5.13 11.01 -18.18
C ARG A 18 6.49 10.55 -17.68
N ALA A 19 6.87 10.90 -16.46
CA ALA A 19 8.12 10.46 -15.83
C ALA A 19 8.17 8.94 -15.65
N SER A 20 7.03 8.30 -15.38
CA SER A 20 6.91 6.85 -15.19
C SER A 20 6.79 6.04 -16.49
N ALA A 21 6.62 6.68 -17.65
CA ALA A 21 6.57 6.05 -18.98
C ALA A 21 7.79 6.34 -19.87
N GLY A 22 8.73 7.17 -19.39
CA GLY A 22 9.92 7.55 -20.16
C GLY A 22 11.02 6.48 -20.14
N TRP A 23 11.82 6.44 -21.22
CA TRP A 23 12.99 5.55 -21.41
C TRP A 23 14.07 5.58 -20.30
N GLY A 24 13.97 6.53 -19.36
CA GLY A 24 14.87 6.67 -18.21
C GLY A 24 14.23 6.39 -16.84
N ALA A 25 12.96 5.98 -16.79
CA ALA A 25 12.24 5.77 -15.52
C ALA A 25 12.94 4.74 -14.61
N GLU A 26 13.50 3.68 -15.20
CA GLU A 26 14.25 2.66 -14.47
C GLU A 26 15.59 3.20 -13.95
N ALA A 27 16.28 4.05 -14.71
CA ALA A 27 17.54 4.65 -14.28
C ALA A 27 17.34 5.64 -13.12
N VAL A 28 16.26 6.43 -13.17
CA VAL A 28 15.87 7.33 -12.07
C VAL A 28 15.48 6.52 -10.84
N SER A 29 14.74 5.42 -11.02
CA SER A 29 14.38 4.51 -9.93
C SER A 29 15.62 3.86 -9.29
N ALA A 30 16.59 3.43 -10.10
CA ALA A 30 17.85 2.87 -9.64
C ALA A 30 18.71 3.91 -8.89
N LEU A 31 18.68 5.18 -9.31
CA LEU A 31 19.35 6.27 -8.61
C LEU A 31 18.70 6.55 -7.25
N ALA A 32 17.37 6.60 -7.18
CA ALA A 32 16.64 6.75 -5.92
C ALA A 32 16.94 5.58 -4.95
N ASP A 33 16.95 4.35 -5.46
CA ASP A 33 17.36 3.16 -4.70
C ASP A 33 18.82 3.25 -4.22
N SER A 34 19.73 3.79 -5.04
CA SER A 34 21.14 3.94 -4.68
C SER A 34 21.35 5.04 -3.63
N ALA A 35 20.65 6.16 -3.76
CA ALA A 35 20.66 7.24 -2.76
C ALA A 35 20.16 6.76 -1.39
N SER A 36 19.17 5.85 -1.37
CA SER A 36 18.66 5.25 -0.13
C SER A 36 19.71 4.42 0.64
N LYS A 37 20.70 3.86 -0.07
CA LYS A 37 21.76 3.02 0.51
C LYS A 37 22.91 3.81 1.11
N VAL A 38 23.14 5.04 0.63
CA VAL A 38 24.23 5.91 1.07
C VAL A 38 23.75 6.92 2.12
N SER A 39 22.45 7.12 2.25
CA SER A 39 21.88 8.01 3.25
C SER A 39 22.16 7.49 4.67
N PRO A 40 22.76 8.31 5.56
CA PRO A 40 22.96 7.96 6.96
C PRO A 40 21.65 7.90 7.75
N ILE A 41 20.56 8.42 7.16
CA ILE A 41 19.19 8.29 7.64
C ILE A 41 18.50 7.32 6.68
N PRO A 42 18.07 6.12 7.12
CA PRO A 42 17.33 5.24 6.22
C PRO A 42 16.15 6.02 5.66
N LEU A 43 15.91 5.92 4.34
CA LEU A 43 14.67 6.40 3.69
C LEU A 43 13.50 5.50 4.12
N ALA A 44 13.32 5.36 5.42
CA ALA A 44 12.07 4.99 6.02
C ALA A 44 11.30 6.30 6.15
N ASN A 45 10.15 6.39 5.49
CA ASN A 45 9.04 7.00 6.19
C ASN A 45 9.03 6.33 7.56
N ALA A 46 9.31 7.06 8.65
CA ALA A 46 9.52 6.44 9.95
C ALA A 46 8.37 5.50 10.37
N CYS A 47 7.19 5.63 9.74
CA CYS A 47 6.10 4.67 9.83
C CYS A 47 5.37 4.34 8.49
N GLY A 48 5.83 4.78 7.31
CA GLY A 48 5.00 4.81 6.09
C GLY A 48 5.04 3.57 5.18
N LEU A 49 3.92 3.29 4.52
CA LEU A 49 3.68 2.14 3.62
C LEU A 49 4.78 1.88 2.55
N GLY A 50 5.47 2.92 2.09
CA GLY A 50 6.48 2.84 1.02
C GLY A 50 7.73 2.01 1.33
N ALA A 51 7.99 1.68 2.61
CA ALA A 51 9.12 0.83 2.99
C ALA A 51 8.80 -0.67 3.01
N SER A 52 7.54 -1.06 2.79
CA SER A 52 7.16 -2.48 2.82
C SER A 52 7.60 -3.21 1.55
N SER A 53 8.29 -4.32 1.72
CA SER A 53 8.59 -5.30 0.66
C SER A 53 7.33 -5.80 -0.08
N CYS A 54 6.15 -5.76 0.57
CA CYS A 54 4.89 -6.18 -0.03
C CYS A 54 4.60 -5.42 -1.34
N PHE A 55 4.74 -4.09 -1.36
CA PHE A 55 4.47 -3.28 -2.54
C PHE A 55 5.50 -3.45 -3.65
N LYS A 56 6.73 -3.86 -3.31
CA LYS A 56 7.77 -4.12 -4.32
C LYS A 56 7.45 -5.35 -5.17
N CYS A 57 6.71 -6.32 -4.62
CA CYS A 57 6.28 -7.52 -5.34
C CYS A 57 4.82 -7.42 -5.81
N HIS A 58 3.89 -6.99 -4.97
CA HIS A 58 2.46 -6.87 -5.28
C HIS A 58 2.10 -5.53 -5.94
N ASN A 59 2.81 -5.19 -7.02
CA ASN A 59 2.59 -3.99 -7.82
C ASN A 59 1.82 -4.26 -9.13
N GLY A 60 1.43 -5.51 -9.38
CA GLY A 60 0.77 -5.93 -10.62
C GLY A 60 1.72 -6.47 -11.68
N THR A 61 3.03 -6.22 -11.55
CA THR A 61 4.05 -6.72 -12.51
C THR A 61 4.70 -8.01 -12.01
N ARG A 62 5.17 -8.05 -10.76
CA ARG A 62 5.85 -9.24 -10.20
C ARG A 62 4.88 -10.22 -9.56
N ALA A 63 3.84 -9.69 -8.91
CA ALA A 63 2.72 -10.41 -8.36
C ALA A 63 1.46 -9.54 -8.45
N LYS A 64 0.29 -10.18 -8.38
CA LYS A 64 -1.00 -9.49 -8.44
C LYS A 64 -1.07 -8.37 -7.40
N ALA A 65 -1.41 -7.17 -7.84
CA ALA A 65 -1.68 -6.05 -6.96
C ALA A 65 -2.94 -6.31 -6.11
N PRO A 66 -3.04 -5.70 -4.92
CA PRO A 66 -4.29 -5.73 -4.16
C PRO A 66 -5.42 -5.12 -4.98
N ASP A 67 -6.63 -5.67 -4.84
CA ASP A 67 -7.81 -5.10 -5.47
C ASP A 67 -8.21 -3.81 -4.73
N MET A 68 -8.29 -2.71 -5.48
CA MET A 68 -8.57 -1.35 -5.00
C MET A 68 -9.98 -0.86 -5.35
N ASP A 69 -10.85 -1.70 -5.93
CA ASP A 69 -12.24 -1.33 -6.23
C ASP A 69 -13.00 -1.04 -4.94
N ALA A 70 -13.27 0.24 -4.66
CA ALA A 70 -13.93 0.69 -3.44
C ALA A 70 -15.36 0.15 -3.26
N LYS A 71 -16.00 -0.37 -4.32
CA LYS A 71 -17.37 -0.92 -4.26
C LYS A 71 -17.36 -2.43 -4.11
N LYS A 72 -16.45 -3.14 -4.76
CA LYS A 72 -16.38 -4.62 -4.74
C LYS A 72 -15.44 -5.16 -3.67
N SER A 73 -14.35 -4.44 -3.42
CA SER A 73 -13.25 -4.82 -2.54
C SER A 73 -12.80 -3.61 -1.70
N PRO A 74 -13.69 -3.04 -0.86
CA PRO A 74 -13.44 -1.78 -0.16
C PRO A 74 -12.24 -1.81 0.80
N TRP A 75 -11.84 -3.00 1.23
CA TRP A 75 -10.81 -3.24 2.24
C TRP A 75 -9.49 -2.52 1.96
N HIS A 76 -8.86 -2.80 0.82
CA HIS A 76 -7.56 -2.19 0.49
C HIS A 76 -7.69 -0.70 0.21
N ALA A 77 -8.79 -0.27 -0.43
CA ALA A 77 -9.03 1.14 -0.69
C ALA A 77 -9.11 1.95 0.61
N GLN A 78 -9.88 1.45 1.59
CA GLN A 78 -10.11 2.13 2.88
C GLN A 78 -8.91 2.06 3.82
N HIS A 79 -8.07 1.02 3.72
CA HIS A 79 -6.89 0.85 4.56
C HIS A 79 -5.57 1.21 3.87
N SER A 80 -5.62 1.73 2.64
CA SER A 80 -4.45 2.11 1.83
C SER A 80 -3.51 3.10 2.50
N LYS A 81 -4.02 3.91 3.44
CA LYS A 81 -3.26 4.93 4.18
C LYS A 81 -2.87 4.50 5.60
N VAL A 82 -3.28 3.31 6.05
CA VAL A 82 -2.93 2.80 7.37
C VAL A 82 -1.49 2.29 7.34
N ASN A 83 -0.69 2.71 8.32
CA ASN A 83 0.70 2.26 8.42
C ASN A 83 0.76 0.74 8.57
N ASN A 84 1.66 0.09 7.82
CA ASN A 84 1.76 -1.36 7.73
C ASN A 84 0.45 -2.06 7.29
N SER A 85 -0.41 -1.43 6.49
CA SER A 85 -1.72 -1.97 6.11
C SER A 85 -1.67 -3.41 5.58
N CYS A 86 -0.67 -3.76 4.78
CA CYS A 86 -0.50 -5.13 4.28
C CYS A 86 -0.25 -6.12 5.44
N ALA A 87 0.80 -5.87 6.24
CA ALA A 87 1.21 -6.78 7.31
C ALA A 87 0.27 -6.73 8.54
N GLY A 88 -0.53 -5.68 8.71
CA GLY A 88 -1.52 -5.60 9.77
C GLY A 88 -2.58 -6.70 9.65
N CYS A 89 -3.10 -6.87 8.43
CA CYS A 89 -4.10 -7.89 8.12
C CYS A 89 -3.46 -9.23 7.71
N HIS A 90 -2.50 -9.20 6.79
CA HIS A 90 -1.90 -10.42 6.24
C HIS A 90 -0.76 -10.98 7.08
N LYS A 91 -0.24 -10.27 8.09
CA LYS A 91 0.97 -10.68 8.84
C LYS A 91 2.19 -10.80 7.90
N GLY A 92 3.10 -11.74 8.18
CA GLY A 92 4.36 -11.88 7.45
C GLY A 92 5.42 -10.84 7.86
N ASN A 93 6.54 -10.85 7.16
CA ASN A 93 7.66 -9.94 7.41
C ASN A 93 7.77 -8.88 6.29
N PRO A 94 7.26 -7.66 6.50
CA PRO A 94 7.27 -6.62 5.47
C PRO A 94 8.67 -6.07 5.19
N ARG A 95 9.72 -6.48 5.93
CA ARG A 95 11.09 -5.97 5.77
C ARG A 95 12.00 -6.85 4.94
N ILE A 96 11.58 -8.06 4.58
CA ILE A 96 12.43 -9.06 3.90
C ILE A 96 11.89 -9.32 2.50
N MET A 97 12.77 -9.30 1.49
CA MET A 97 12.40 -9.53 0.09
C MET A 97 12.38 -11.01 -0.31
N LYS A 98 12.98 -11.90 0.49
CA LYS A 98 13.01 -13.33 0.20
C LYS A 98 11.63 -13.92 0.53
N GLU A 99 10.98 -14.49 -0.49
CA GLU A 99 9.55 -14.84 -0.47
C GLU A 99 9.15 -15.77 0.68
N ASP A 100 9.85 -16.89 0.86
CA ASP A 100 9.60 -17.87 1.92
C ASP A 100 9.70 -17.26 3.33
N ILE A 101 10.62 -16.33 3.53
CA ILE A 101 10.78 -15.60 4.80
C ILE A 101 9.72 -14.51 4.94
N ALA A 102 9.42 -13.77 3.87
CA ALA A 102 8.43 -12.70 3.84
C ALA A 102 7.01 -13.23 4.12
N HIS A 103 6.67 -14.36 3.52
CA HIS A 103 5.36 -15.02 3.65
C HIS A 103 5.27 -15.97 4.85
N SER A 104 6.34 -16.10 5.65
CA SER A 104 6.31 -16.94 6.85
C SER A 104 5.23 -16.47 7.81
N LYS A 105 4.31 -17.38 8.17
CA LYS A 105 3.15 -17.13 9.05
C LYS A 105 2.19 -16.06 8.52
N MET A 106 2.14 -15.88 7.20
CA MET A 106 1.19 -14.97 6.56
C MET A 106 -0.23 -15.56 6.57
N VAL A 107 -1.22 -14.70 6.77
CA VAL A 107 -2.64 -15.00 6.66
C VAL A 107 -3.07 -14.68 5.23
N ALA A 108 -3.36 -15.71 4.44
CA ALA A 108 -3.78 -15.54 3.05
C ALA A 108 -5.12 -14.81 2.93
N ARG A 109 -6.04 -15.07 3.87
CA ARG A 109 -7.41 -14.53 3.86
C ARG A 109 -7.79 -13.93 5.21
N PRO A 110 -7.38 -12.68 5.50
CA PRO A 110 -7.64 -12.02 6.78
C PRO A 110 -9.13 -11.91 7.15
N ARG A 111 -10.03 -12.04 6.17
CA ARG A 111 -11.49 -12.00 6.38
C ARG A 111 -12.05 -13.25 7.04
N ASP A 112 -11.43 -14.40 6.84
CA ASP A 112 -11.90 -15.66 7.42
C ASP A 112 -11.64 -15.69 8.95
N ASP A 113 -10.71 -14.84 9.41
CA ASP A 113 -10.46 -14.54 10.82
C ASP A 113 -10.46 -13.02 11.06
N SER A 114 -11.63 -12.43 10.97
CA SER A 114 -11.81 -11.00 11.24
C SER A 114 -11.53 -10.63 12.70
N ALA A 115 -11.57 -11.59 13.62
CA ALA A 115 -11.20 -11.35 15.01
C ALA A 115 -9.68 -11.15 15.14
N GLY A 116 -8.88 -12.06 14.57
CA GLY A 116 -7.42 -11.97 14.59
C GLY A 116 -6.84 -10.87 13.68
N SER A 117 -7.57 -10.48 12.63
CA SER A 117 -7.08 -9.52 11.63
C SER A 117 -7.51 -8.07 11.89
N CYS A 118 -8.70 -7.85 12.44
CA CYS A 118 -9.23 -6.49 12.66
C CYS A 118 -8.96 -5.99 14.09
N ALA A 119 -9.00 -6.87 15.09
CA ALA A 119 -9.00 -6.46 16.51
C ALA A 119 -7.72 -5.73 16.95
N GLY A 120 -6.60 -5.94 16.25
CA GLY A 120 -5.34 -5.24 16.53
C GLY A 120 -5.42 -3.71 16.36
N CYS A 121 -6.33 -3.22 15.51
CA CYS A 121 -6.57 -1.79 15.31
C CYS A 121 -7.98 -1.37 15.76
N HIS A 122 -8.95 -2.28 15.68
CA HIS A 122 -10.36 -2.05 16.01
C HIS A 122 -10.77 -2.72 17.32
N ALA A 123 -10.03 -2.47 18.41
CA ALA A 123 -10.32 -3.11 19.70
C ALA A 123 -11.65 -2.63 20.31
N SER A 124 -12.01 -1.35 20.14
CA SER A 124 -13.20 -0.74 20.74
C SER A 124 -14.44 -0.81 19.85
N ASP A 125 -14.28 -1.05 18.55
CA ASP A 125 -15.37 -1.04 17.57
C ASP A 125 -15.39 -2.30 16.68
N LEU A 126 -14.74 -3.39 17.12
CA LEU A 126 -14.62 -4.64 16.37
C LEU A 126 -15.96 -5.12 15.80
N SER A 127 -16.99 -5.19 16.65
CA SER A 127 -18.33 -5.68 16.25
C SER A 127 -18.96 -4.79 15.18
N LYS A 128 -18.68 -3.48 15.19
CA LYS A 128 -19.18 -2.54 14.20
C LYS A 128 -18.49 -2.73 12.85
N VAL A 129 -17.16 -2.88 12.85
CA VAL A 129 -16.40 -3.03 11.60
C VAL A 129 -16.56 -4.41 10.98
N GLN A 130 -16.62 -5.48 11.78
CA GLN A 130 -16.84 -6.83 11.28
C GLN A 130 -18.17 -6.94 10.52
N GLY A 131 -19.24 -6.37 11.07
CA GLY A 131 -20.55 -6.35 10.42
C GLY A 131 -20.56 -5.59 9.09
N ALA A 132 -19.83 -4.47 9.01
CA ALA A 132 -19.77 -3.65 7.79
C ALA A 132 -19.17 -4.39 6.59
N TYR A 133 -18.29 -5.36 6.84
CA TYR A 133 -17.58 -6.05 5.76
C TYR A 133 -17.91 -7.53 5.59
N ALA A 134 -18.52 -8.20 6.58
CA ALA A 134 -18.99 -9.58 6.44
C ALA A 134 -19.96 -9.76 5.24
N ALA A 135 -20.67 -8.69 4.87
CA ALA A 135 -21.60 -8.68 3.74
C ALA A 135 -20.96 -8.40 2.37
N THR A 136 -19.68 -8.04 2.31
CA THR A 136 -18.99 -7.76 1.03
C THR A 136 -18.47 -9.05 0.39
N ALA A 137 -19.29 -9.65 -0.47
CA ALA A 137 -18.88 -10.69 -1.40
C ALA A 137 -18.03 -10.06 -2.52
N GLY A 138 -16.76 -10.44 -2.68
CA GLY A 138 -15.99 -9.83 -3.77
C GLY A 138 -14.56 -10.30 -4.03
N ALA A 139 -13.71 -10.51 -3.04
CA ALA A 139 -12.30 -10.80 -3.30
C ALA A 139 -11.98 -12.29 -3.11
N LYS A 140 -11.93 -13.03 -4.23
CA LYS A 140 -11.11 -14.25 -4.33
C LYS A 140 -9.68 -13.86 -4.68
#